data_AF-A0A166JKD8-F1
#
_entry.id   AF-A0A166JKD8-F1
#
_cell.length_a   1.000
_cell.length_b   1.000
_cell.length_c   1.000
_cell.angle_alpha   90.00
_cell.angle_beta   90.00
_cell.angle_gamma   90.00
#
_symmetry.space_group_name_H-M   'P 1'
#
loop_
_entity.id
_entity.type
_entity.pdbx_description
1 polymer ?
#
loop_
_entity_poly.entity_id
_entity_poly.type
_entity_poly.pdbx_seq_one_letter_code
_entity_poly.pdbx_strand_id
1 'polypeptide(L)'
;MKLSTSFTTLALALTASAASSATYDRCKIGREAADYIGDERQPWIEQLFTPCVGPANNFWSSKACIAAAIAMGPRVLADYATCDKADTAEQNKLPALDQALFTSLGDITPQTLLDLLYGQLSAAGATIYPADGAEVLDDVVGPVFTWAGETPISYARFNKWLHVSGYPGTIIDDTHTDGKTYFYDHEEDSA
;
A
#
# COMPACT_ATOMS: atom_id res chain seq x y z
N MET A 1 56.18 -23.73 -54.43
CA MET A 1 55.86 -23.28 -53.05
C MET A 1 54.77 -22.24 -53.11
N LYS A 2 53.62 -22.51 -52.49
CA LYS A 2 52.67 -21.52 -51.96
C LYS A 2 51.66 -22.28 -51.09
N LEU A 3 51.89 -22.22 -49.78
CA LEU A 3 50.94 -22.56 -48.72
C LEU A 3 49.77 -21.56 -48.77
N SER A 4 48.57 -22.01 -48.43
CA SER A 4 47.61 -21.19 -47.67
C SER A 4 46.58 -22.10 -47.00
N THR A 5 46.74 -22.25 -45.69
CA THR A 5 45.86 -22.94 -44.75
C THR A 5 44.63 -22.10 -44.38
N SER A 6 43.56 -22.82 -44.08
CA SER A 6 42.21 -22.40 -43.67
C SER A 6 42.16 -21.46 -42.47
N PHE A 7 41.12 -20.62 -42.40
CA PHE A 7 40.52 -20.19 -41.13
C PHE A 7 38.99 -20.08 -41.30
N THR A 8 38.26 -21.03 -40.70
CA THR A 8 36.80 -20.96 -40.53
C THR A 8 36.54 -20.30 -39.19
N THR A 9 36.06 -19.06 -39.20
CA THR A 9 35.69 -18.33 -37.99
C THR A 9 34.31 -18.77 -37.50
N LEU A 10 34.28 -19.48 -36.38
CA LEU A 10 33.06 -19.79 -35.64
C LEU A 10 32.66 -18.54 -34.84
N ALA A 11 31.67 -17.79 -35.33
CA ALA A 11 31.09 -16.68 -34.56
C ALA A 11 30.19 -17.27 -33.47
N LEU A 12 30.67 -17.30 -32.21
CA LEU A 12 29.79 -17.53 -31.06
C LEU A 12 28.89 -16.31 -30.89
N ALA A 13 27.59 -16.50 -31.15
CA ALA A 13 26.55 -15.55 -30.81
C ALA A 13 26.48 -15.40 -29.29
N LEU A 14 27.05 -14.31 -28.77
CA LEU A 14 26.72 -13.80 -27.44
C LEU A 14 25.36 -13.11 -27.54
N THR A 15 24.29 -13.88 -27.42
CA THR A 15 23.02 -13.30 -26.95
C THR A 15 23.23 -12.95 -25.49
N ALA A 16 23.69 -11.72 -25.24
CA ALA A 16 23.54 -11.11 -23.94
C ALA A 16 22.04 -10.99 -23.69
N SER A 17 21.48 -11.97 -22.99
CA SER A 17 20.26 -11.74 -22.23
C SER A 17 20.62 -10.60 -21.28
N ALA A 18 20.15 -9.39 -21.57
CA ALA A 18 20.03 -8.37 -20.57
C ALA A 18 19.04 -8.94 -19.54
N ALA A 19 19.57 -9.65 -18.53
CA ALA A 19 18.81 -10.00 -17.35
C ALA A 19 18.37 -8.67 -16.74
N SER A 20 17.07 -8.48 -16.69
CA SER A 20 16.41 -7.30 -16.12
C SER A 20 17.00 -6.99 -14.75
N SER A 21 17.25 -5.69 -14.53
CA SER A 21 17.33 -4.97 -13.26
C SER A 21 17.03 -5.78 -11.99
N ALA A 22 17.91 -5.65 -10.99
CA ALA A 22 17.73 -6.05 -9.60
C ALA A 22 16.29 -6.45 -9.25
N THR A 23 16.08 -7.71 -8.88
CA THR A 23 14.79 -8.21 -8.38
C THR A 23 14.26 -7.25 -7.33
N TYR A 24 13.20 -6.53 -7.67
CA TYR A 24 12.47 -5.64 -6.76
C TYR A 24 11.84 -6.52 -5.68
N ASP A 25 12.50 -6.61 -4.52
CA ASP A 25 12.02 -7.40 -3.38
C ASP A 25 10.92 -6.63 -2.66
N ARG A 26 9.69 -6.82 -3.14
CA ARG A 26 8.47 -6.21 -2.59
C ARG A 26 8.30 -6.51 -1.10
N CYS A 27 8.65 -7.72 -0.66
CA CYS A 27 8.52 -8.07 0.75
C CYS A 27 9.44 -7.21 1.59
N LYS A 28 10.72 -7.08 1.18
CA LYS A 28 11.68 -6.26 1.90
C LYS A 28 11.21 -4.80 2.01
N ILE A 29 10.78 -4.19 0.90
CA ILE A 29 10.37 -2.78 0.88
C ILE A 29 9.07 -2.57 1.66
N GLY A 30 8.08 -3.45 1.47
CA GLY A 30 6.83 -3.39 2.21
C GLY A 30 7.03 -3.56 3.71
N ARG A 31 7.94 -4.47 4.13
CA ARG A 31 8.32 -4.65 5.54
C ARG A 31 9.02 -3.42 6.11
N GLU A 32 10.03 -2.90 5.43
CA GLU A 32 10.74 -1.69 5.88
C GLU A 32 9.78 -0.50 6.06
N ALA A 33 8.83 -0.32 5.15
CA ALA A 33 7.81 0.73 5.26
C ALA A 33 6.80 0.47 6.39
N ALA A 34 6.34 -0.78 6.56
CA ALA A 34 5.43 -1.16 7.65
C ALA A 34 6.09 -0.99 9.03
N ASP A 35 7.34 -1.42 9.18
CA ASP A 35 8.12 -1.29 10.41
C ASP A 35 8.33 0.19 10.74
N TYR A 36 8.70 1.03 9.75
CA TYR A 36 8.80 2.48 9.94
C TYR A 36 7.49 3.13 10.43
N ILE A 37 6.36 2.70 9.86
CA ILE A 37 5.03 3.17 10.25
C ILE A 37 4.65 2.71 11.67
N GLY A 38 4.91 1.44 12.00
CA GLY A 38 4.56 0.86 13.29
C GLY A 38 5.44 1.37 14.42
N ASP A 39 6.75 1.24 14.27
CA ASP A 39 7.72 1.46 15.36
C ASP A 39 7.93 2.96 15.65
N GLU A 40 7.92 3.81 14.62
CA GLU A 40 8.28 5.21 14.80
C GLU A 40 7.07 6.15 14.89
N ARG A 41 5.85 5.68 14.58
CA ARG A 41 4.70 6.59 14.38
C ARG A 41 3.43 6.13 15.05
N GLN A 42 2.90 4.99 14.63
CA GLN A 42 1.53 4.56 14.95
C GLN A 42 1.52 3.05 15.29
N PRO A 43 1.96 2.66 16.50
CA PRO A 43 2.17 1.25 16.87
C PRO A 43 0.89 0.40 16.87
N TRP A 44 -0.29 1.03 16.86
CA TRP A 44 -1.55 0.31 16.77
C TRP A 44 -1.80 -0.29 15.38
N ILE A 45 -1.12 0.18 14.33
CA ILE A 45 -1.33 -0.23 12.94
C ILE A 45 -1.01 -1.72 12.71
N GLU A 46 -0.02 -2.26 13.41
CA GLU A 46 0.39 -3.67 13.26
C GLU A 46 -0.76 -4.66 13.53
N GLN A 47 -1.62 -4.29 14.48
CA GLN A 47 -2.77 -5.09 14.90
C GLN A 47 -3.90 -5.09 13.85
N LEU A 48 -3.89 -4.15 12.90
CA LEU A 48 -4.89 -4.07 11.82
C LEU A 48 -4.52 -4.91 10.60
N PHE A 49 -3.24 -5.05 10.26
CA PHE A 49 -2.85 -5.73 9.02
C PHE A 49 -2.68 -7.24 9.19
N THR A 50 -2.40 -7.76 10.39
CA THR A 50 -2.25 -9.21 10.63
C THR A 50 -3.39 -10.07 10.06
N PRO A 51 -4.68 -9.67 10.18
CA PRO A 51 -5.80 -10.40 9.57
C PRO A 51 -5.83 -10.37 8.02
N CYS A 52 -5.06 -9.49 7.40
CA CYS A 52 -5.06 -9.24 5.95
C CYS A 52 -3.99 -9.98 5.19
N VAL A 53 -2.87 -10.29 5.84
CA VAL A 53 -1.69 -10.92 5.22
C VAL A 53 -1.85 -12.42 4.92
N GLY A 54 -3.06 -12.98 5.12
CA GLY A 54 -3.41 -14.36 4.75
C GLY A 54 -3.74 -14.57 3.26
N PRO A 55 -4.38 -15.69 2.87
CA PRO A 55 -4.64 -16.06 1.47
C PRO A 55 -5.70 -15.20 0.75
N ALA A 56 -5.84 -13.92 1.10
CA ALA A 56 -6.79 -13.01 0.48
C ALA A 56 -6.43 -12.80 -1.00
N ASN A 57 -7.25 -13.33 -1.91
CA ASN A 57 -7.12 -13.07 -3.35
C ASN A 57 -7.62 -11.66 -3.73
N ASN A 58 -8.35 -11.00 -2.82
CA ASN A 58 -8.82 -9.63 -2.97
C ASN A 58 -8.83 -8.92 -1.61
N PHE A 59 -7.83 -8.07 -1.34
CA PHE A 59 -7.80 -7.25 -0.13
C PHE A 59 -9.05 -6.36 -0.01
N TRP A 60 -9.55 -5.84 -1.14
CA TRP A 60 -10.67 -4.91 -1.18
C TRP A 60 -12.04 -5.58 -1.04
N SER A 61 -12.06 -6.83 -0.57
CA SER A 61 -13.27 -7.55 -0.14
C SER A 61 -13.42 -7.64 1.38
N SER A 62 -12.48 -7.08 2.15
CA SER A 62 -12.44 -7.16 3.61
C SER A 62 -12.39 -5.79 4.27
N LYS A 63 -13.26 -5.55 5.27
CA LYS A 63 -13.21 -4.32 6.10
C LYS A 63 -11.86 -4.18 6.81
N ALA A 64 -11.29 -5.28 7.29
CA ALA A 64 -9.99 -5.28 7.95
C ALA A 64 -8.89 -4.77 7.01
N CYS A 65 -8.95 -5.14 5.73
CA CYS A 65 -7.88 -4.80 4.78
C CYS A 65 -8.04 -3.41 4.18
N ILE A 66 -9.28 -2.92 4.10
CA ILE A 66 -9.52 -1.50 3.88
C ILE A 66 -9.00 -0.68 5.06
N ALA A 67 -9.29 -1.09 6.30
CA ALA A 67 -8.78 -0.41 7.50
C ALA A 67 -7.25 -0.41 7.55
N ALA A 68 -6.61 -1.56 7.30
CA ALA A 68 -5.15 -1.64 7.22
C ALA A 68 -4.59 -0.77 6.09
N ALA A 69 -5.21 -0.74 4.91
CA ALA A 69 -4.77 0.10 3.81
C ALA A 69 -4.90 1.60 4.11
N ILE A 70 -5.97 2.03 4.79
CA ILE A 70 -6.10 3.41 5.31
C ILE A 70 -4.98 3.71 6.30
N ALA A 71 -4.71 2.77 7.20
CA ALA A 71 -3.74 2.94 8.26
C ALA A 71 -2.29 3.00 7.76
N MET A 72 -1.89 2.15 6.82
CA MET A 72 -0.48 2.01 6.41
C MET A 72 -0.19 2.36 4.94
N GLY A 73 -1.21 2.64 4.15
CA GLY A 73 -1.11 2.81 2.71
C GLY A 73 -1.38 1.51 1.93
N PRO A 74 -2.18 1.55 0.83
CA PRO A 74 -2.48 0.37 0.00
C PRO A 74 -1.24 -0.30 -0.60
N ARG A 75 -0.25 0.48 -1.03
CA ARG A 75 0.98 -0.05 -1.65
C ARG A 75 1.83 -0.81 -0.66
N VAL A 76 1.98 -0.25 0.55
CA VAL A 76 2.70 -0.90 1.65
C VAL A 76 2.03 -2.23 1.98
N LEU A 77 0.71 -2.25 2.12
CA LEU A 77 -0.04 -3.48 2.44
C LEU A 77 0.17 -4.56 1.37
N ALA A 78 0.01 -4.20 0.08
CA ALA A 78 0.15 -5.16 -1.02
C ALA A 78 1.58 -5.72 -1.15
N ASP A 79 2.60 -4.87 -0.93
CA ASP A 79 4.01 -5.26 -0.98
C ASP A 79 4.41 -6.07 0.25
N TYR A 80 3.97 -5.68 1.45
CA TYR A 80 4.16 -6.43 2.70
C TYR A 80 3.56 -7.84 2.59
N ALA A 81 2.38 -7.97 1.98
CA ALA A 81 1.72 -9.26 1.82
C ALA A 81 2.51 -10.27 0.96
N THR A 82 3.47 -9.81 0.16
CA THR A 82 4.39 -10.72 -0.56
C THR A 82 5.34 -11.49 0.37
N CYS A 83 5.51 -11.04 1.62
CA CYS A 83 6.30 -11.75 2.62
C CYS A 83 5.69 -13.10 3.01
N ASP A 84 4.36 -13.17 3.05
CA ASP A 84 3.63 -14.39 3.41
C ASP A 84 3.17 -15.16 2.16
N LYS A 85 2.79 -14.42 1.10
CA LYS A 85 2.30 -14.96 -0.17
C LYS A 85 3.00 -14.29 -1.35
N ALA A 86 4.09 -14.89 -1.83
CA ALA A 86 4.95 -14.31 -2.86
C ALA A 86 4.25 -14.01 -4.20
N ASP A 87 3.13 -14.68 -4.52
CA ASP A 87 2.33 -14.44 -5.72
C ASP A 87 1.24 -13.35 -5.55
N THR A 88 1.24 -12.64 -4.41
CA THR A 88 0.35 -11.48 -4.20
C THR A 88 0.57 -10.44 -5.29
N ALA A 89 -0.51 -10.04 -5.96
CA ALA A 89 -0.46 -9.05 -7.03
C ALA A 89 0.01 -7.67 -6.53
N GLU A 90 0.52 -6.85 -7.44
CA GLU A 90 0.70 -5.42 -7.18
C GLU A 90 -0.66 -4.75 -6.95
N GLN A 91 -0.68 -3.65 -6.19
CA GLN A 91 -1.92 -3.00 -5.78
C GLN A 91 -2.84 -2.64 -6.97
N ASN A 92 -2.25 -2.21 -8.10
CA ASN A 92 -2.96 -1.81 -9.31
C ASN A 92 -3.53 -2.98 -10.11
N LYS A 93 -3.12 -4.22 -9.78
CA LYS A 93 -3.57 -5.47 -10.40
C LYS A 93 -4.53 -6.25 -9.50
N LEU A 94 -4.80 -5.77 -8.29
CA LEU A 94 -5.81 -6.36 -7.42
C LEU A 94 -7.20 -6.20 -8.04
N PRO A 95 -8.15 -7.10 -7.72
CA PRO A 95 -9.54 -6.92 -8.14
C PRO A 95 -10.12 -5.65 -7.53
N ALA A 96 -11.10 -5.05 -8.22
CA ALA A 96 -11.78 -3.87 -7.71
C ALA A 96 -12.39 -4.08 -6.31
N LEU A 97 -12.56 -2.96 -5.60
CA LEU A 97 -13.29 -2.86 -4.35
C LEU A 97 -14.65 -3.54 -4.48
N ASP A 98 -14.97 -4.41 -3.53
CA ASP A 98 -16.28 -5.05 -3.53
C ASP A 98 -17.39 -4.00 -3.35
N GLN A 99 -18.32 -3.96 -4.32
CA GLN A 99 -19.36 -2.93 -4.35
C GLN A 99 -20.30 -3.05 -3.15
N ALA A 100 -20.62 -4.27 -2.71
CA ALA A 100 -21.49 -4.50 -1.57
C ALA A 100 -20.81 -4.09 -0.25
N LEU A 101 -19.51 -4.35 -0.13
CA LEU A 101 -18.68 -3.88 0.96
C LEU A 101 -18.67 -2.35 1.02
N PHE A 102 -18.39 -1.66 -0.09
CA PHE A 102 -18.44 -0.20 -0.15
C PHE A 102 -19.81 0.33 0.26
N THR A 103 -20.89 -0.22 -0.29
CA THR A 103 -22.25 0.17 0.12
C THR A 103 -22.51 -0.09 1.61
N SER A 104 -21.93 -1.15 2.20
CA SER A 104 -22.06 -1.46 3.63
C SER A 104 -21.31 -0.48 4.55
N LEU A 105 -20.38 0.30 4.01
CA LEU A 105 -19.69 1.37 4.75
C LEU A 105 -20.51 2.66 4.78
N GLY A 106 -21.51 2.80 3.90
CA GLY A 106 -22.27 4.04 3.74
C GLY A 106 -21.46 5.15 3.07
N ASP A 107 -21.79 6.40 3.36
CA ASP A 107 -21.04 7.54 2.85
C ASP A 107 -19.64 7.57 3.45
N ILE A 108 -18.61 7.60 2.60
CA ILE A 108 -17.21 7.64 3.06
C ILE A 108 -16.85 9.07 3.47
N THR A 109 -17.03 9.36 4.76
CA THR A 109 -16.63 10.61 5.43
C THR A 109 -15.43 10.39 6.34
N PRO A 110 -14.74 11.43 6.82
CA PRO A 110 -13.63 11.25 7.77
C PRO A 110 -14.04 10.44 9.00
N GLN A 111 -15.23 10.72 9.55
CA GLN A 111 -15.75 9.96 10.68
C GLN A 111 -16.02 8.50 10.32
N THR A 112 -16.55 8.23 9.12
CA THR A 112 -16.79 6.84 8.65
C THR A 112 -15.50 6.03 8.61
N LEU A 113 -14.39 6.62 8.15
CA LEU A 113 -13.09 5.94 8.11
C LEU A 113 -12.48 5.80 9.50
N LEU A 114 -12.63 6.79 10.38
CA LEU A 114 -12.22 6.69 11.78
C LEU A 114 -12.95 5.54 12.49
N ASP A 115 -14.28 5.49 12.35
CA ASP A 115 -15.12 4.45 12.95
C ASP A 115 -14.76 3.06 12.40
N LEU A 116 -14.42 2.98 11.11
CA LEU A 116 -13.92 1.75 10.50
C LEU A 116 -12.60 1.29 11.15
N LEU A 117 -11.63 2.19 11.32
CA LEU A 117 -10.34 1.88 11.95
C LEU A 117 -10.53 1.36 13.39
N TYR A 118 -11.24 2.11 14.24
CA TYR A 118 -11.48 1.70 15.62
C TYR A 118 -12.35 0.42 15.70
N GLY A 119 -13.32 0.27 14.81
CA GLY A 119 -14.15 -0.93 14.71
C GLY A 119 -13.33 -2.18 14.34
N GLN A 120 -12.38 -2.05 13.42
CA GLN A 120 -11.49 -3.17 13.05
C GLN A 120 -10.43 -3.45 14.10
N LEU A 121 -9.88 -2.42 14.78
CA LEU A 121 -9.01 -2.62 15.94
C LEU A 121 -9.74 -3.42 17.04
N SER A 122 -10.98 -3.05 17.34
CA SER A 122 -11.81 -3.78 18.30
C SER A 122 -12.08 -5.22 17.86
N ALA A 123 -12.44 -5.43 16.59
CA ALA A 123 -12.69 -6.75 16.03
C ALA A 123 -11.44 -7.65 16.03
N ALA A 124 -10.25 -7.06 15.87
CA ALA A 124 -8.96 -7.76 15.94
C ALA A 124 -8.52 -8.06 17.39
N GLY A 125 -9.25 -7.57 18.40
CA GLY A 125 -8.85 -7.72 19.80
C GLY A 125 -7.61 -6.89 20.14
N ALA A 126 -7.43 -5.73 19.47
CA ALA A 126 -6.30 -4.85 19.69
C ALA A 126 -6.17 -4.46 21.17
N THR A 127 -4.93 -4.38 21.64
CA THR A 127 -4.56 -3.96 23.01
C THR A 127 -3.96 -2.56 23.02
N ILE A 128 -3.47 -2.08 21.87
CA ILE A 128 -2.97 -0.72 21.66
C ILE A 128 -3.97 0.02 20.76
N TYR A 129 -4.40 1.20 21.20
CA TYR A 129 -5.28 2.08 20.44
C TYR A 129 -4.63 3.46 20.27
N PRO A 130 -4.95 4.18 19.19
CA PRO A 130 -4.62 5.60 19.13
C PRO A 130 -5.29 6.33 20.30
N ALA A 131 -4.50 7.13 21.01
CA ALA A 131 -4.95 7.84 22.21
C ALA A 131 -5.91 9.00 21.89
N ASP A 132 -5.79 9.58 20.69
CA ASP A 132 -6.60 10.68 20.21
C ASP A 132 -7.15 10.39 18.81
N GLY A 133 -8.47 10.38 18.68
CA GLY A 133 -9.13 10.22 17.40
C GLY A 133 -8.92 11.42 16.47
N ALA A 134 -8.66 12.62 17.02
CA ALA A 134 -8.32 13.79 16.22
C ALA A 134 -6.96 13.63 15.53
N GLU A 135 -5.95 13.10 16.23
CA GLU A 135 -4.64 12.77 15.64
C GLU A 135 -4.82 11.76 14.49
N VAL A 136 -5.65 10.73 14.66
CA VAL A 136 -5.93 9.77 13.57
C VAL A 136 -6.65 10.42 12.39
N LEU A 137 -7.57 11.35 12.68
CA LEU A 137 -8.28 12.09 11.64
C LEU A 137 -7.33 12.95 10.82
N ASP A 138 -6.40 13.65 11.47
CA ASP A 138 -5.48 14.56 10.81
C ASP A 138 -4.33 13.80 10.12
N ASP A 139 -3.73 12.82 10.80
CA ASP A 139 -2.50 12.18 10.33
C ASP A 139 -2.70 11.03 9.36
N VAL A 140 -3.81 10.30 9.48
CA VAL A 140 -4.02 9.03 8.75
C VAL A 140 -5.21 9.15 7.81
N VAL A 141 -6.35 9.61 8.30
CA VAL A 141 -7.59 9.68 7.52
C VAL A 141 -7.58 10.89 6.58
N GLY A 142 -7.20 12.06 7.07
CA GLY A 142 -7.16 13.32 6.33
C GLY A 142 -6.41 13.23 5.01
N PRO A 143 -5.21 12.61 4.96
CA PRO A 143 -4.46 12.42 3.73
C PRO A 143 -5.19 11.60 2.66
N VAL A 144 -6.07 10.68 3.04
CA VAL A 144 -6.94 9.95 2.08
C VAL A 144 -7.94 10.90 1.42
N PHE A 145 -8.51 11.83 2.19
CA PHE A 145 -9.44 12.84 1.68
C PHE A 145 -8.75 13.92 0.86
N THR A 146 -7.55 14.33 1.29
CA THR A 146 -6.69 15.23 0.51
C THR A 146 -6.37 14.61 -0.86
N TRP A 147 -5.99 13.33 -0.88
CA TRP A 147 -5.77 12.60 -2.14
C TRP A 147 -7.06 12.46 -2.96
N ALA A 148 -8.18 12.11 -2.32
CA ALA A 148 -9.45 11.92 -3.04
C ALA A 148 -9.94 13.23 -3.68
N GLY A 149 -9.68 14.37 -3.03
CA GLY A 149 -10.15 15.69 -3.45
C GLY A 149 -11.67 15.88 -3.29
N GLU A 150 -12.34 15.02 -2.51
CA GLU A 150 -13.79 15.06 -2.32
C GLU A 150 -14.23 14.49 -0.95
N THR A 151 -15.38 14.94 -0.47
CA THR A 151 -16.06 14.44 0.74
C THR A 151 -17.57 14.54 0.53
N PRO A 152 -18.35 13.46 0.66
CA PRO A 152 -17.91 12.06 0.83
C PRO A 152 -17.12 11.54 -0.38
N ILE A 153 -16.27 10.53 -0.17
CA ILE A 153 -15.52 9.88 -1.26
C ILE A 153 -16.46 8.95 -2.04
N SER A 154 -16.53 9.13 -3.35
CA SER A 154 -17.24 8.27 -4.28
C SER A 154 -16.55 6.90 -4.41
N TYR A 155 -17.32 5.88 -4.80
CA TYR A 155 -16.76 4.56 -5.08
C TYR A 155 -15.60 4.62 -6.08
N ALA A 156 -15.76 5.39 -7.17
CA ALA A 156 -14.75 5.49 -8.21
C ALA A 156 -13.44 6.08 -7.68
N ARG A 157 -13.50 7.13 -6.85
CA ARG A 157 -12.31 7.73 -6.24
C ARG A 157 -11.69 6.85 -5.17
N PHE A 158 -12.50 6.26 -4.29
CA PHE A 158 -11.96 5.40 -3.23
C PHE A 158 -11.34 4.13 -3.82
N ASN A 159 -11.98 3.52 -4.81
CA ASN A 159 -11.40 2.41 -5.56
C ASN A 159 -10.11 2.84 -6.28
N LYS A 160 -10.05 4.02 -6.89
CA LYS A 160 -8.82 4.50 -7.53
C LYS A 160 -7.69 4.63 -6.48
N TRP A 161 -7.95 5.26 -5.34
CA TRP A 161 -6.98 5.42 -4.26
C TRP A 161 -6.34 4.09 -3.83
N LEU A 162 -7.18 3.05 -3.62
CA LEU A 162 -6.72 1.71 -3.25
C LEU A 162 -5.78 1.07 -4.28
N HIS A 163 -5.81 1.49 -5.54
CA HIS A 163 -5.04 0.86 -6.62
C HIS A 163 -3.84 1.67 -7.08
N VAL A 164 -3.78 2.98 -6.78
CA VAL A 164 -2.74 3.86 -7.33
C VAL A 164 -2.00 4.70 -6.30
N SER A 165 -2.51 4.85 -5.08
CA SER A 165 -1.80 5.64 -4.07
C SER A 165 -0.43 5.03 -3.77
N GLY A 166 0.59 5.89 -3.72
CA GLY A 166 1.97 5.48 -3.49
C GLY A 166 2.23 4.99 -2.07
N TYR A 167 3.51 4.79 -1.75
CA TYR A 167 3.94 4.70 -0.35
C TYR A 167 3.59 6.01 0.36
N PRO A 168 3.03 5.98 1.59
CA PRO A 168 2.78 7.20 2.32
C PRO A 168 4.13 7.87 2.63
N GLY A 169 4.27 9.10 2.16
CA GLY A 169 5.26 10.05 2.65
C GLY A 169 4.78 10.70 3.93
N THR A 170 5.62 11.54 4.52
CA THR A 170 5.33 12.15 5.81
C THR A 170 5.69 13.62 5.77
N ILE A 171 4.80 14.48 6.24
CA ILE A 171 4.99 15.93 6.15
C ILE A 171 5.52 16.45 7.50
N ILE A 172 6.53 17.32 7.43
CA ILE A 172 6.95 18.18 8.54
C ILE A 172 6.83 19.64 8.05
N ASP A 173 5.90 20.40 8.63
CA ASP A 173 5.71 21.82 8.33
C ASP A 173 5.21 22.60 9.57
N ASP A 174 4.87 23.89 9.41
CA ASP A 174 4.41 24.76 10.50
C ASP A 174 3.13 24.26 11.19
N THR A 175 2.36 23.38 10.52
CA THR A 175 1.11 22.77 11.01
C THR A 175 1.26 21.29 11.39
N HIS A 176 2.25 20.58 10.84
CA HIS A 176 2.51 19.16 11.06
C HIS A 176 3.91 18.98 11.68
N THR A 177 4.02 19.19 13.00
CA THR A 177 5.35 19.33 13.66
C THR A 177 5.90 18.05 14.28
N ASP A 178 5.05 17.05 14.53
CA ASP A 178 5.49 15.74 15.04
C ASP A 178 6.02 14.82 13.93
N GLY A 179 5.85 15.25 12.69
CA GLY A 179 6.23 14.55 11.48
C GLY A 179 5.41 13.31 11.21
N LYS A 180 4.29 13.06 11.91
CA LYS A 180 3.47 11.84 11.82
C LYS A 180 2.46 11.85 10.68
N THR A 181 2.03 13.04 10.24
CA THR A 181 1.02 13.23 9.21
C THR A 181 1.44 12.64 7.87
N TYR A 182 0.56 11.81 7.28
CA TYR A 182 0.82 11.18 6.00
C TYR A 182 0.60 12.11 4.82
N PHE A 183 1.22 11.76 3.71
CA PHE A 183 0.93 12.33 2.40
C PHE A 183 1.02 11.24 1.35
N TYR A 184 0.06 11.23 0.42
CA TYR A 184 0.07 10.36 -0.74
C TYR A 184 0.37 11.20 -1.96
N ASP A 185 1.49 10.89 -2.62
CA ASP A 185 1.87 11.59 -3.83
C ASP A 185 0.90 11.29 -4.98
N HIS A 186 0.57 12.34 -5.75
CA HIS A 186 -0.24 12.28 -6.96
C HIS A 186 0.59 12.07 -8.23
N GLU A 187 1.93 12.08 -8.15
CA GLU A 187 2.79 11.94 -9.33
C GLU A 187 2.49 10.68 -10.16
N GLU A 188 2.09 9.57 -9.52
CA GLU A 188 1.72 8.31 -10.19
C GLU A 188 0.26 8.29 -10.72
N ASP A 189 -0.60 9.26 -10.39
CA ASP A 189 -2.03 9.29 -10.80
C ASP A 189 -2.27 9.57 -12.29
N SER A 190 -1.21 9.98 -12.99
CA SER A 190 -1.20 10.45 -14.37
C SER A 190 -0.61 9.46 -15.39
N ALA A 191 -0.22 8.26 -14.93
CA ALA A 191 0.26 7.16 -15.78
C ALA A 191 -0.88 6.30 -16.36
#